data_AF-A0A939GMN9-F1
#
_entry.id   AF-A0A939GMN9-F1
#
_cell.length_a   1.000
_cell.length_b   1.000
_cell.length_c   1.000
_cell.angle_alpha   90.00
_cell.angle_beta   90.00
_cell.angle_gamma   90.00
#
_symmetry.space_group_name_H-M   'P 1'
#
loop_
_entity.id
_entity.type
_entity.pdbx_description
1 polymer ?
#
loop_
_entity_poly.entity_id
_entity_poly.type
_entity_poly.pdbx_seq_one_letter_code
_entity_poly.pdbx_strand_id
1 'polypeptide(L)' 'MEQKINCAEACVNGCVLGDKCPNIEFRESTSKFIEETSLDKMLEIAEERLRKKITEPPKWVFPEDS' A
#
# COMPACT_ATOMS: atom_id res chain seq x y z
N MET A 1 14.54 -0.58 18.65
CA MET A 1 13.39 -1.44 18.34
C MET A 1 12.57 -0.71 17.30
N GLU A 2 12.55 -1.18 16.05
CA GLU A 2 11.53 -0.71 15.11
C GLU A 2 10.16 -1.05 15.68
N GLN A 3 9.29 -0.04 15.76
CA GLN A 3 7.92 -0.26 16.21
C GLN A 3 7.21 -1.08 15.13
N LYS A 4 6.82 -2.31 15.49
CA LYS A 4 5.95 -3.14 14.65
C LYS A 4 4.57 -2.51 14.64
N ILE A 5 4.33 -1.60 13.71
CA ILE A 5 3.05 -0.90 13.53
C ILE A 5 2.34 -1.44 12.30
N ASN A 6 1.05 -1.78 12.43
CA ASN A 6 0.21 -2.09 11.29
C ASN A 6 -0.13 -0.78 10.56
N CYS A 7 0.65 -0.43 9.55
CA CYS A 7 0.45 0.80 8.78
C CYS A 7 -0.93 0.85 8.11
N ALA A 8 -1.53 -0.30 7.77
CA ALA A 8 -2.84 -0.36 7.12
C ALA A 8 -4.00 0.08 8.05
N GLU A 9 -3.82 -0.07 9.37
CA GLU A 9 -4.80 0.36 10.36
C GLU A 9 -4.43 1.72 10.97
N ALA A 10 -3.19 1.86 11.43
CA ALA A 10 -2.78 3.03 12.21
C ALA A 10 -2.52 4.28 11.37
N CYS A 11 -2.10 4.12 10.11
CA CYS A 11 -1.72 5.23 9.23
C CYS A 11 -2.77 5.55 8.15
N VAL A 12 -4.00 5.03 8.27
CA VAL A 12 -5.04 5.18 7.24
C VAL A 12 -5.39 6.65 6.93
N ASN A 13 -5.26 7.54 7.93
CA ASN A 13 -5.51 8.98 7.80
C ASN A 13 -4.23 9.83 7.71
N GLY A 14 -3.08 9.19 7.51
CA GLY A 14 -1.77 9.84 7.52
C GLY A 14 -0.79 9.19 8.48
N CYS A 15 0.51 9.46 8.28
CA CYS A 15 1.57 8.83 9.06
C CYS A 15 1.57 9.32 10.52
N VAL A 16 1.41 8.39 11.47
CA VAL A 16 1.39 8.71 12.91
C VAL A 16 2.78 8.77 13.55
N LEU A 17 3.80 8.23 12.88
CA LEU A 17 5.18 8.18 13.39
C LEU A 17 6.09 9.27 12.80
N GLY A 18 5.60 10.07 11.84
CA GLY A 18 6.39 11.09 11.15
C GLY A 18 7.67 10.53 10.55
N ASP A 19 8.81 11.12 10.92
CA ASP A 19 10.14 10.70 10.43
C ASP A 19 10.60 9.33 10.94
N LYS A 20 9.88 8.71 11.88
CA LYS A 20 10.14 7.35 12.37
C LYS A 20 9.33 6.28 11.62
N CYS A 21 8.77 6.62 10.46
CA CYS A 21 8.06 5.66 9.63
C CYS A 21 8.98 4.50 9.24
N PRO A 22 8.62 3.23 9.49
CA PRO A 22 9.44 2.08 9.09
C PRO A 22 9.58 1.96 7.56
N ASN A 23 8.69 2.61 6.80
CA ASN A 23 8.67 2.62 5.34
C ASN A 23 9.19 3.94 4.75
N ILE A 24 10.01 4.71 5.49
CA ILE A 24 10.44 6.06 5.09
C ILE A 24 11.26 6.07 3.79
N GLU A 25 11.96 4.97 3.48
CA GLU A 25 12.75 4.81 2.25
C GLU A 25 11.88 4.90 0.99
N PHE A 26 10.60 4.54 1.07
CA PHE A 26 9.67 4.60 -0.07
C PHE A 26 9.04 5.99 -0.26
N ARG A 27 9.34 6.97 0.60
CA ARG A 27 8.73 8.30 0.54
C ARG A 27 9.03 8.99 -0.79
N GLU A 28 10.31 9.00 -1.19
CA GLU A 28 10.72 9.70 -2.42
C GLU A 28 10.14 9.05 -3.67
N SER A 29 10.16 7.71 -3.76
CA SER A 29 9.59 7.00 -4.91
C SER A 29 8.07 7.17 -4.99
N THR A 30 7.38 7.21 -3.84
CA THR A 30 5.94 7.49 -3.79
C THR A 30 5.63 8.91 -4.24
N SER A 31 6.41 9.90 -3.79
CA SER A 31 6.26 11.30 -4.25
C SER A 31 6.42 11.42 -5.76
N LYS A 32 7.49 10.84 -6.32
CA LYS A 32 7.71 10.81 -7.78
C LYS A 32 6.56 10.14 -8.52
N PHE A 33 6.09 8.99 -8.04
CA PHE A 33 4.94 8.32 -8.65
C PHE A 33 3.69 9.21 -8.68
N ILE A 34 3.38 9.93 -7.59
CA ILE A 34 2.22 10.82 -7.52
C ILE A 34 2.38 12.01 -8.48
N GLU A 35 3.57 12.58 -8.58
CA GLU A 35 3.86 13.72 -9.46
C GLU A 35 3.84 13.34 -10.94
N GLU A 36 4.36 12.16 -11.29
CA GLU A 36 4.56 11.73 -12.69
C GLU A 36 3.40 10.91 -13.24
N THR A 37 2.51 10.39 -12.39
CA THR A 37 1.37 9.57 -12.82
C THR A 37 0.10 10.40 -12.84
N SER A 38 -0.57 10.47 -14.00
CA SER A 38 -1.86 11.15 -14.09
C SER A 38 -2.94 10.41 -13.28
N LEU A 39 -3.95 11.14 -12.82
CA LEU A 39 -5.09 10.54 -12.12
C LEU A 39 -5.76 9.44 -12.95
N ASP A 40 -5.94 9.65 -14.25
CA ASP A 40 -6.50 8.65 -15.17
C ASP A 40 -5.65 7.37 -15.19
N LYS A 41 -4.32 7.50 -15.20
CA LYS A 41 -3.43 6.34 -15.17
C LYS A 41 -3.50 5.59 -13.83
N MET A 42 -3.65 6.32 -12.71
CA MET A 42 -3.87 5.69 -11.41
C MET A 42 -5.18 4.90 -11.37
N LEU A 43 -6.26 5.43 -11.95
CA LEU A 43 -7.54 4.74 -12.04
C LEU A 43 -7.45 3.47 -12.91
N GLU A 44 -6.75 3.54 -14.05
CA GLU A 44 -6.48 2.36 -14.89
C GLU A 44 -5.76 1.25 -14.12
N ILE A 45 -4.73 1.60 -13.35
CA ILE A 45 -3.99 0.64 -12.50
C ILE A 45 -4.92 0.01 -11.45
N ALA A 46 -5.80 0.81 -10.84
CA ALA A 46 -6.76 0.32 -9.84
C ALA A 46 -7.78 -0.66 -10.46
N GLU A 47 -8.29 -0.36 -11.65
CA GLU A 47 -9.19 -1.26 -12.39
C GLU A 47 -8.51 -2.57 -12.80
N GLU A 48 -7.26 -2.51 -13.25
CA GLU A 48 -6.48 -3.71 -13.60
C GLU A 48 -6.30 -4.62 -12.37
N ARG A 49 -5.99 -4.04 -11.21
CA ARG A 49 -5.88 -4.79 -9.94
C ARG A 49 -7.21 -5.44 -9.56
N LEU A 50 -8.33 -4.74 -9.73
CA LEU A 50 -9.66 -5.30 -9.46
C LEU A 50 -9.97 -6.45 -10.42
N ARG A 51 -9.71 -6.28 -11.72
CA ARG A 51 -9.89 -7.36 -12.71
C ARG A 51 -9.07 -8.60 -12.33
N LYS A 52 -7.79 -8.43 -12.02
CA LYS A 52 -6.93 -9.53 -11.57
C LYS A 52 -7.50 -10.24 -10.35
N LYS A 53 -7.92 -9.49 -9.32
CA LYS A 53 -8.52 -10.06 -8.11
C LYS A 53 -9.77 -10.90 -8.40
N ILE A 54 -10.59 -10.50 -9.37
CA ILE A 54 -11.81 -11.25 -9.75
C ILE A 54 -11.47 -12.52 -10.53
N THR A 55 -10.41 -12.50 -11.35
CA THR A 55 -10.03 -13.62 -12.21
C THR A 55 -9.03 -14.59 -11.57
N GLU A 56 -8.25 -14.13 -10.59
CA GLU A 56 -7.25 -14.95 -9.90
C GLU A 56 -7.95 -16.00 -9.02
N PRO A 57 -7.41 -17.24 -8.94
CA PRO A 57 -7.89 -18.23 -7.99
C PRO A 57 -7.88 -17.70 -6.55
N PRO A 58 -8.80 -18.14 -5.69
CA PRO A 58 -8.83 -17.70 -4.30
C PRO A 58 -7.52 -18.07 -3.59
N LYS A 59 -6.95 -17.11 -2.87
CA LYS A 59 -5.84 -17.35 -1.94
C LYS A 59 -6.40 -17.78 -0.59
N TRP A 60 -6.09 -19.00 -0.19
CA TRP A 60 -6.41 -19.51 1.14
C TRP A 60 -5.41 -18.92 2.13
N VAL A 61 -5.93 -18.27 3.18
CA VAL A 61 -5.13 -17.79 4.32
C VAL A 61 -5.48 -18.72 5.47
N PHE A 62 -4.48 -19.42 6.01
CA PHE A 62 -4.71 -20.31 7.15
C PHE A 62 -4.50 -19.56 8.47
N PRO A 63 -5.24 -19.90 9.54
CA PRO A 63 -5.11 -19.22 10.83
C PRO A 63 -3.68 -19.20 11.40
N GLU A 64 -2.85 -20.18 11.05
CA GLU A 64 -1.44 -20.27 11.42
C GLU A 64 -0.50 -19.28 10.70
N ASP A 65 -0.95 -18.58 9.65
CA ASP A 65 -0.15 -17.64 8.85
C ASP A 65 -0.15 -16.19 9.41
N SER A 66 -0.83 -15.94 10.54
CA SER A 66 -1.11 -14.59 11.09
C SER A 66 -0.25 -14.22 12.30
#